data_AF-A0AA88WCI4-F1
#
_entry.id   AF-A0AA88WCI4-F1
#
_cell.length_a   1.000
_cell.length_b   1.000
_cell.length_c   1.000
_cell.angle_alpha   90.00
_cell.angle_beta   90.00
_cell.angle_gamma   90.00
#
_symmetry.space_group_name_H-M   'P 1'
#
loop_
_entity.id
_entity.type
_entity.pdbx_description
1 polymer ?
#
loop_
_entity_poly.entity_id
_entity_poly.type
_entity_poly.pdbx_seq_one_letter_code
_entity_poly.pdbx_strand_id
1 'polypeptide(L)'
;MVKSAMALFLVLLATARLVVEPVEALGCNDLAPAVVQCAPYALGNVAQPSAGCCNELQRVKGMASTTADRRQMCSCLKQYAPRFPNVKEAALAALPQRIP
;
A
#
# COMPACT_ATOMS: atom_id res chain seq x y z
N MET A 1 33.49 -10.10 40.04
CA MET A 1 33.05 -11.08 39.02
C MET A 1 31.59 -10.91 38.62
N VAL A 2 30.65 -10.71 39.57
CA VAL A 2 29.21 -10.53 39.28
C VAL A 2 28.84 -9.31 38.41
N LYS A 3 29.55 -8.18 38.55
CA LYS A 3 29.31 -6.95 37.75
C LYS A 3 29.59 -7.14 36.26
N SER A 4 30.59 -7.95 35.93
CA SER A 4 30.97 -8.22 34.53
C SER A 4 29.96 -9.14 33.85
N ALA A 5 29.42 -10.12 34.58
CA ALA A 5 28.37 -11.01 34.09
C ALA A 5 27.05 -10.27 33.86
N MET A 6 26.68 -9.34 34.75
CA MET A 6 25.45 -8.55 34.61
C MET A 6 25.53 -7.55 33.44
N ALA A 7 26.68 -6.90 33.24
CA ALA A 7 26.90 -6.02 32.09
C ALA A 7 26.81 -6.78 30.75
N LEU A 8 27.38 -7.99 30.69
CA LEU A 8 27.34 -8.82 29.47
C LEU A 8 25.90 -9.27 29.15
N PHE A 9 25.12 -9.61 30.17
CA PHE A 9 23.71 -10.01 30.02
C PHE A 9 22.83 -8.86 29.52
N LEU A 10 23.08 -7.63 29.98
CA LEU A 10 22.37 -6.43 29.53
C LEU A 10 22.71 -6.07 28.07
N VAL A 11 23.97 -6.26 27.64
CA VAL A 11 24.38 -6.06 26.25
C VAL A 11 23.74 -7.10 25.32
N LEU A 12 23.68 -8.36 25.73
CA LEU A 12 23.00 -9.44 25.00
C LEU A 12 21.48 -9.20 24.86
N LEU A 13 20.84 -8.65 25.89
CA LEU A 13 19.41 -8.28 25.85
C LEU A 13 19.15 -7.06 24.96
N ALA A 14 20.10 -6.12 24.86
CA ALA A 14 19.98 -4.94 24.02
C ALA A 14 20.05 -5.27 22.52
N THR A 15 20.82 -6.29 22.12
CA THR A 15 20.92 -6.71 20.71
C THR A 15 19.72 -7.52 20.21
N ALA A 16 18.93 -8.09 21.12
CA ALA A 16 17.75 -8.90 20.77
C ALA A 16 16.51 -8.08 20.34
N ARG A 17 16.60 -6.74 20.35
CA ARG A 17 15.49 -5.83 20.02
C ARG A 17 15.51 -5.30 18.59
N LEU A 18 16.45 -5.75 17.75
CA LEU A 18 16.39 -5.55 16.31
C LEU A 18 15.41 -6.55 15.69
N VAL A 19 14.13 -6.37 15.99
CA VAL A 19 13.06 -6.97 15.17
C VAL A 19 13.05 -6.17 13.88
N VAL A 20 13.85 -6.60 12.91
CA VAL A 20 13.64 -6.22 11.51
C VAL A 20 12.35 -6.93 11.12
N GLU A 21 11.23 -6.20 11.08
CA GLU A 21 10.05 -6.72 10.42
C GLU A 21 10.48 -7.12 9.00
N PRO A 22 10.22 -8.36 8.55
CA PRO A 22 10.45 -8.70 7.16
C PRO A 22 9.62 -7.72 6.34
N VAL A 23 10.30 -6.85 5.58
CA VAL A 23 9.62 -6.03 4.58
C VAL A 23 9.14 -7.00 3.52
N GLU A 24 7.91 -7.49 3.65
CA GLU A 24 7.26 -8.13 2.53
C GLU A 24 7.20 -7.09 1.41
N ALA A 25 7.93 -7.38 0.34
CA ALA A 25 7.96 -6.49 -0.81
C ALA A 25 6.55 -6.40 -1.39
N LEU A 26 6.07 -5.18 -1.59
CA LEU A 26 4.76 -4.89 -2.18
C LEU A 26 4.57 -5.69 -3.48
N GLY A 27 3.56 -6.55 -3.49
CA GLY A 27 3.16 -7.37 -4.62
C GLY A 27 2.02 -6.72 -5.41
N CYS A 28 1.92 -7.04 -6.71
CA CYS A 28 0.81 -6.49 -7.52
C CYS A 28 -0.56 -7.00 -7.06
N ASN A 29 -0.62 -8.19 -6.47
CA ASN A 29 -1.85 -8.74 -5.90
C ASN A 29 -2.38 -7.87 -4.74
N ASP A 30 -1.53 -7.11 -4.07
CA ASP A 30 -1.94 -6.19 -3.01
C ASP A 30 -2.77 -5.02 -3.55
N LEU A 31 -2.70 -4.73 -4.85
CA LEU A 31 -3.50 -3.68 -5.49
C LEU A 31 -4.83 -4.20 -6.05
N ALA A 32 -4.99 -5.52 -6.19
CA ALA A 32 -6.18 -6.11 -6.80
C ALA A 32 -7.49 -5.67 -6.09
N PRO A 33 -7.58 -5.61 -4.75
CA PRO A 33 -8.80 -5.16 -4.07
C PRO A 33 -9.14 -3.70 -4.42
N ALA A 34 -8.15 -2.80 -4.43
CA ALA A 34 -8.36 -1.40 -4.81
C ALA A 34 -8.87 -1.27 -6.24
N VAL A 35 -8.26 -2.01 -7.18
CA VAL A 35 -8.67 -2.02 -8.59
C VAL A 35 -10.12 -2.50 -8.73
N VAL A 36 -10.48 -3.61 -8.08
CA VAL A 36 -11.83 -4.19 -8.16
C VAL A 36 -12.88 -3.26 -7.55
N GLN A 37 -12.62 -2.73 -6.35
CA GLN A 37 -13.58 -1.87 -5.64
C GLN A 37 -13.79 -0.52 -6.34
N CYS A 38 -12.76 0.03 -6.98
CA CYS A 38 -12.83 1.34 -7.64
C CYS A 38 -13.25 1.27 -9.12
N ALA A 39 -13.21 0.09 -9.75
CA ALA A 39 -13.55 -0.06 -11.17
C ALA A 39 -14.91 0.54 -11.57
N PRO A 40 -16.02 0.35 -10.83
CA PRO A 40 -17.31 0.95 -11.21
C PRO A 40 -17.24 2.47 -11.30
N TYR A 41 -16.52 3.13 -10.39
CA TYR A 41 -16.34 4.58 -10.41
C TYR A 41 -15.38 5.02 -11.52
N ALA A 42 -14.24 4.33 -11.65
CA ALA A 42 -13.24 4.62 -12.68
C ALA A 42 -13.81 4.47 -14.11
N LEU A 43 -14.78 3.58 -14.32
CA LEU A 43 -15.47 3.40 -15.60
C LEU A 43 -16.64 4.39 -15.80
N GLY A 44 -17.01 5.16 -14.78
CA GLY A 44 -18.14 6.09 -14.81
C GLY A 44 -19.52 5.43 -14.67
N ASN A 45 -19.58 4.18 -14.19
CA ASN A 45 -20.85 3.47 -13.95
C ASN A 45 -21.57 3.98 -12.70
N VAL A 46 -20.86 4.65 -11.81
CA VAL A 46 -21.39 5.29 -10.60
C VAL A 46 -20.82 6.70 -10.46
N ALA A 47 -21.62 7.62 -9.89
CA ALA A 47 -21.24 9.01 -9.74
C ALA A 47 -20.22 9.27 -8.61
N GLN A 48 -20.12 8.34 -7.64
CA GLN A 48 -19.26 8.46 -6.47
C GLN A 48 -18.56 7.12 -6.18
N PRO A 49 -17.31 7.13 -5.67
CA PRO A 49 -16.65 5.91 -5.23
C PRO A 49 -17.38 5.31 -4.02
N SER A 50 -17.38 3.97 -3.93
CA SER A 50 -17.91 3.28 -2.76
C SER A 50 -17.00 3.52 -1.54
N ALA A 51 -17.55 3.32 -0.33
CA ALA A 51 -16.73 3.32 0.88
C ALA A 51 -15.59 2.29 0.80
N GLY A 52 -15.85 1.12 0.20
CA GLY A 52 -14.83 0.10 -0.06
C GLY A 52 -13.69 0.62 -0.95
N CYS A 53 -14.00 1.33 -2.04
CA CYS A 53 -12.98 1.95 -2.89
C CYS A 53 -12.14 2.96 -2.11
N CYS A 54 -12.77 3.86 -1.34
CA CYS A 54 -12.02 4.85 -0.55
C CYS A 54 -11.12 4.20 0.52
N ASN A 55 -11.62 3.19 1.23
CA ASN A 55 -10.85 2.46 2.24
C ASN A 55 -9.63 1.76 1.62
N GLU A 56 -9.83 1.11 0.46
CA GLU A 56 -8.71 0.50 -0.26
C GLU A 56 -7.71 1.56 -0.73
N LEU A 57 -8.17 2.70 -1.26
CA LEU A 57 -7.29 3.79 -1.65
C LEU A 57 -6.48 4.36 -0.48
N GLN A 58 -7.05 4.45 0.72
CA GLN A 58 -6.32 4.80 1.94
C GLN A 58 -5.27 3.74 2.30
N ARG A 59 -5.62 2.46 2.19
CA ARG A 59 -4.67 1.36 2.44
C ARG A 59 -3.49 1.40 1.48
N VAL A 60 -3.73 1.48 0.16
CA VAL A 60 -2.62 1.57 -0.82
C VAL A 60 -1.82 2.88 -0.66
N LYS A 61 -2.45 3.98 -0.23
CA LYS A 61 -1.71 5.21 0.12
C LYS A 61 -0.75 4.98 1.29
N GLY A 62 -1.16 4.21 2.30
CA GLY A 62 -0.29 3.82 3.42
C GLY A 62 0.89 2.93 3.00
N MET A 63 0.69 2.08 1.98
CA MET A 63 1.75 1.23 1.42
C MET A 63 2.78 2.01 0.59
N ALA A 64 2.40 3.15 0.01
CA ALA A 64 3.21 3.97 -0.90
C ALA A 64 4.28 4.83 -0.19
N SER A 65 4.87 4.32 0.89
CA SER A 65 5.72 5.08 1.82
C SER A 65 7.03 5.55 1.19
N THR A 66 7.64 4.73 0.34
CA THR A 66 8.90 5.03 -0.33
C THR A 66 8.72 5.28 -1.83
N THR A 67 9.75 5.86 -2.46
CA THR A 67 9.79 5.98 -3.94
C THR A 67 9.82 4.61 -4.61
N ALA A 68 10.43 3.60 -3.98
CA ALA A 68 10.44 2.24 -4.50
C ALA A 68 9.02 1.66 -4.53
N ASP A 69 8.27 1.81 -3.44
CA ASP A 69 6.87 1.35 -3.35
C ASP A 69 6.00 2.01 -4.40
N ARG A 70 6.11 3.35 -4.56
CA ARG A 70 5.38 4.09 -5.58
C ARG A 70 5.67 3.62 -7.01
N ARG A 71 6.94 3.33 -7.32
CA ARG A 71 7.35 2.80 -8.63
C ARG A 71 6.79 1.40 -8.85
N GLN A 72 6.86 0.55 -7.83
CA GLN A 72 6.30 -0.81 -7.87
C GLN A 72 4.78 -0.77 -8.09
N MET A 73 4.05 0.03 -7.31
CA MET A 73 2.62 0.22 -7.47
C MET A 73 2.25 0.73 -8.87
N CYS A 74 3.01 1.71 -9.40
CA CYS A 74 2.80 2.21 -10.76
C CYS A 74 2.99 1.09 -11.81
N SER A 75 4.03 0.26 -11.65
CA SER A 75 4.25 -0.91 -12.51
C SER A 75 3.08 -1.88 -12.46
N CYS A 76 2.56 -2.16 -11.27
CA CYS A 76 1.39 -3.02 -11.08
C CYS A 76 0.12 -2.43 -11.73
N LEU A 77 -0.16 -1.14 -11.53
CA LEU A 77 -1.31 -0.47 -12.15
C LEU A 77 -1.25 -0.52 -13.69
N LYS A 78 -0.06 -0.39 -14.28
CA LYS A 78 0.14 -0.57 -15.73
C LYS A 78 -0.23 -1.97 -16.22
N GLN A 79 -0.04 -3.01 -15.40
CA GLN A 79 -0.45 -4.38 -15.75
C GLN A 79 -1.97 -4.56 -15.70
N TYR A 80 -2.68 -3.78 -14.87
CA TYR A 80 -4.14 -3.78 -14.82
C TYR A 80 -4.77 -2.96 -15.93
N ALA A 81 -4.13 -1.87 -16.38
CA ALA A 81 -4.68 -0.93 -17.36
C ALA A 81 -5.31 -1.59 -18.62
N PRO A 82 -4.70 -2.61 -19.27
CA PRO A 82 -5.30 -3.28 -20.42
C PRO A 82 -6.67 -3.93 -20.16
N ARG A 83 -6.96 -4.27 -18.89
CA ARG A 83 -8.25 -4.87 -18.49
C ARG A 83 -9.38 -3.85 -18.38
N PHE A 84 -9.05 -2.55 -18.40
CA PHE A 84 -9.99 -1.46 -18.27
C PHE A 84 -9.81 -0.43 -19.41
N PRO A 85 -10.13 -0.80 -20.67
CA PRO A 85 -9.89 0.07 -21.84
C PRO A 85 -10.71 1.36 -21.83
N ASN A 86 -11.78 1.44 -21.03
CA ASN A 86 -12.74 2.54 -21.03
C ASN A 86 -12.71 3.35 -19.72
N VAL A 87 -11.57 3.40 -19.03
CA VAL A 87 -11.43 4.23 -17.83
C VAL A 87 -11.66 5.71 -18.18
N LYS A 88 -12.40 6.38 -17.30
CA LYS A 88 -12.61 7.82 -17.34
C LYS A 88 -11.46 8.49 -16.59
N GLU A 89 -10.52 9.05 -17.33
CA GLU A 89 -9.37 9.78 -16.76
C GLU A 89 -9.81 10.88 -15.78
N ALA A 90 -10.91 11.59 -16.08
CA ALA A 90 -11.48 12.60 -15.19
C ALA A 90 -11.95 12.00 -13.84
N ALA A 91 -12.46 10.77 -13.84
CA ALA A 91 -12.85 10.08 -12.61
C ALA A 91 -11.61 9.69 -11.79
N LEU A 92 -10.57 9.15 -12.42
CA LEU A 92 -9.30 8.85 -11.75
C LEU A 92 -8.65 10.09 -11.16
N ALA A 93 -8.60 11.19 -11.91
CA ALA A 93 -8.04 12.46 -11.47
C ALA A 93 -8.80 13.07 -10.27
N ALA A 94 -10.08 12.74 -10.11
CA ALA A 94 -10.89 13.17 -8.98
C ALA A 94 -10.67 12.31 -7.71
N LEU A 95 -10.16 11.08 -7.82
CA LEU A 95 -10.01 10.17 -6.68
C LEU A 95 -9.23 10.75 -5.49
N PRO A 96 -8.08 11.45 -5.66
CA PRO A 96 -7.36 12.03 -4.53
C PRO A 96 -8.19 13.00 -3.68
N GLN A 97 -9.19 13.65 -4.27
CA GLN A 97 -10.09 14.57 -3.56
C GLN A 97 -11.25 13.85 -2.87
N ARG A 98 -11.44 12.55 -3.13
CA ARG A 98 -12.52 11.71 -2.59
C ARG A 98 -12.04 10.77 -1.48
N ILE A 99 -10.72 10.62 -1.33
CA ILE A 99 -10.11 9.87 -0.23
C ILE A 99 -10.23 10.71 1.05
N PRO A 100 -10.88 10.22 2.11
CA PRO A 100 -10.96 10.94 3.39
C PRO A 100 -9.59 11.14 4.03
#